data_AF-A0A7H8XE18-F1
#
_entry.id   AF-A0A7H8XE18-F1
#
_cell.length_a   1.000
_cell.length_b   1.000
_cell.length_c   1.000
_cell.angle_alpha   90.00
_cell.angle_beta   90.00
_cell.angle_gamma   90.00
#
_symmetry.space_group_name_H-M   'P 1'
#
loop_
_entity.id
_entity.type
_entity.pdbx_description
1 polymer ?
#
loop_
_entity_poly.entity_id
_entity_poly.type
_entity_poly.pdbx_seq_one_letter_code
_entity_poly.pdbx_strand_id
1 'polypeptide(L)'
;MASTALRALALTGVAALALAGTAVPAHAGRHRPPVEHDEQITFQEWSRHPDWRTGTHRGTRAVPGHRAGITIGRPAGTTEFTDEHAGTTSTWEYATWTSPATRIGFDATELVASWNADTPAGTWLQVELQGTYNTGDRTPWYVMGRWASGDADIKRATLDGQGDPWSSVWTDTFAIDDADAGVLLRSYQLRLSLYRKPGQTASPRVRMLGAMSSNVPDRFTVTPSRGGIAWGRELPVPAHSQMIHKGNYPEWGGGGQVWCSPTSTTMVLEYHGRGPSAEDLAWVTPGYTDPQVAHAARMTWDYEYEGAGNWPFNTAYAASFPDIDARVTRLHSLDELERFVAAGLPVITSQSFLDTELDGSNYGTSGHLFVVVGFTADGDVIVNDPASSSNAEVRNVYRREQFEQIWLRTKRYRADGTVASGSGGIAYLIKPADQPWPVVPGSTNW
;
A
#
# COMPACT_ATOMS: atom_id res chain seq x y z
N MET A 1 -96.14 -18.05 29.05
CA MET A 1 -95.18 -18.48 30.09
C MET A 1 -93.81 -18.48 29.46
N ALA A 2 -92.88 -17.76 30.11
CA ALA A 2 -91.41 -17.78 30.03
C ALA A 2 -90.73 -18.43 28.81
N SER A 3 -89.72 -17.85 28.17
CA SER A 3 -88.90 -16.68 28.46
C SER A 3 -87.86 -16.57 27.34
N THR A 4 -87.47 -15.32 27.01
CA THR A 4 -86.11 -14.87 26.60
C THR A 4 -85.41 -15.59 25.42
N ALA A 5 -84.75 -14.94 24.47
CA ALA A 5 -84.33 -13.57 24.32
C ALA A 5 -83.59 -13.44 22.98
N LEU A 6 -83.64 -12.21 22.45
CA LEU A 6 -82.60 -11.52 21.67
C LEU A 6 -82.26 -11.97 20.23
N ARG A 7 -82.81 -11.15 19.33
CA ARG A 7 -82.12 -10.34 18.30
C ARG A 7 -81.36 -11.08 17.20
N ALA A 8 -82.02 -11.06 16.04
CA ALA A 8 -81.49 -11.23 14.70
C ALA A 8 -80.24 -10.37 14.43
N LEU A 9 -79.32 -10.90 13.63
CA LEU A 9 -78.91 -10.24 12.38
C LEU A 9 -78.36 -11.27 11.40
N ALA A 10 -78.78 -11.13 10.15
CA ALA A 10 -78.41 -11.93 9.00
C ALA A 10 -76.97 -11.64 8.52
N LEU A 11 -76.32 -12.61 7.89
CA LEU A 11 -76.12 -12.66 6.43
C LEU A 11 -75.06 -13.72 6.07
N THR A 12 -75.56 -14.80 5.46
CA THR A 12 -75.05 -15.54 4.28
C THR A 12 -73.54 -15.52 4.00
N GLY A 13 -72.95 -16.71 4.12
CA GLY A 13 -71.62 -17.03 3.61
C GLY A 13 -71.59 -17.18 2.09
N VAL A 14 -70.38 -16.95 1.57
CA VAL A 14 -69.90 -17.47 0.28
C VAL A 14 -68.48 -17.97 0.55
N ALA A 15 -68.23 -19.22 0.14
CA ALA A 15 -66.94 -19.88 0.23
C ALA A 15 -65.94 -19.27 -0.77
N ALA A 16 -64.70 -19.05 -0.32
CA ALA A 16 -63.55 -18.78 -1.19
C ALA A 16 -62.45 -19.80 -0.88
N LEU A 17 -61.91 -20.40 -1.95
CA LEU A 17 -60.86 -21.40 -1.96
C LEU A 17 -59.63 -20.98 -1.14
N ALA A 18 -59.16 -21.86 -0.27
CA ALA A 18 -57.86 -21.74 0.39
C ALA A 18 -56.73 -22.11 -0.59
N LEU A 19 -56.01 -21.11 -1.07
CA LEU A 19 -54.68 -21.26 -1.65
C LEU A 19 -53.65 -21.20 -0.52
N ALA A 20 -53.07 -22.35 -0.16
CA ALA A 20 -51.93 -22.42 0.74
C ALA A 20 -50.68 -21.89 0.01
N GLY A 21 -50.48 -20.58 0.03
CA GLY A 21 -49.21 -19.97 -0.33
C GLY A 21 -48.22 -20.15 0.83
N THR A 22 -47.19 -20.96 0.64
CA THR A 22 -46.02 -20.96 1.53
C THR A 22 -45.34 -19.60 1.41
N ALA A 23 -45.58 -18.72 2.39
CA ALA A 23 -44.82 -17.49 2.53
C ALA A 23 -43.36 -17.86 2.81
N VAL A 24 -42.51 -17.75 1.79
CA VAL A 24 -41.06 -17.72 1.97
C VAL A 24 -40.77 -16.50 2.83
N PRO A 25 -40.10 -16.63 4.00
CA PRO A 25 -39.77 -15.47 4.79
C PRO A 25 -38.83 -14.60 3.96
N ALA A 26 -39.29 -13.38 3.65
CA ALA A 26 -38.43 -12.32 3.14
C ALA A 26 -37.22 -12.23 4.07
N HIS A 27 -36.03 -12.52 3.53
CA HIS A 27 -34.79 -12.29 4.25
C HIS A 27 -34.70 -10.79 4.45
N ALA A 28 -35.12 -10.33 5.64
CA ALA A 28 -34.78 -9.02 6.14
C ALA A 28 -33.25 -8.97 6.13
N GLY A 29 -32.69 -8.30 5.11
CA GLY A 29 -31.29 -7.92 5.10
C GLY A 29 -31.03 -7.21 6.41
N ARG A 30 -30.34 -7.88 7.33
CA ARG A 30 -29.89 -7.29 8.58
C ARG A 30 -28.89 -6.21 8.17
N HIS A 31 -29.38 -4.99 7.92
CA HIS A 31 -28.58 -3.78 8.04
C HIS A 31 -28.22 -3.64 9.52
N ARG A 32 -27.22 -4.42 9.92
CA ARG A 32 -26.46 -4.18 11.15
C ARG A 32 -25.47 -3.06 10.85
N PRO A 33 -25.19 -2.21 11.84
CA PRO A 33 -24.29 -1.08 11.64
C PRO A 33 -22.91 -1.56 11.17
N PRO A 34 -22.20 -0.76 10.37
CA PRO A 34 -20.81 -1.04 10.02
C PRO A 34 -19.98 -1.24 11.31
N VAL A 35 -18.94 -2.06 11.23
CA VAL A 35 -17.95 -2.19 12.31
C VAL A 35 -17.40 -0.80 12.58
N GLU A 36 -17.50 -0.35 13.83
CA GLU A 36 -16.87 0.90 14.26
C GLU A 36 -15.39 0.60 14.42
N HIS A 37 -14.58 1.20 13.55
CA HIS A 37 -13.13 1.09 13.57
C HIS A 37 -12.59 2.10 14.58
N ASP A 38 -11.77 1.64 15.52
CA ASP A 38 -11.09 2.50 16.48
C ASP A 38 -9.84 3.16 15.89
N GLU A 39 -9.38 2.65 14.74
CA GLU A 39 -8.35 3.29 13.93
C GLU A 39 -8.90 4.35 12.95
N GLN A 40 -8.08 5.36 12.68
CA GLN A 40 -8.33 6.38 11.67
C GLN A 40 -7.26 6.31 10.59
N ILE A 41 -7.68 6.18 9.33
CA ILE A 41 -6.77 6.05 8.19
C ILE A 41 -7.27 6.95 7.05
N THR A 42 -6.36 7.66 6.40
CA THR A 42 -6.66 8.43 5.20
C THR A 42 -5.50 8.36 4.21
N PHE A 43 -5.82 8.43 2.92
CA PHE A 43 -4.86 8.62 1.84
C PHE A 43 -5.24 9.90 1.09
N GLN A 44 -4.31 10.84 1.01
CA GLN A 44 -4.52 12.11 0.31
C GLN A 44 -3.47 12.24 -0.79
N GLU A 45 -3.89 12.62 -1.99
CA GLU A 45 -3.02 12.68 -3.17
C GLU A 45 -3.22 13.93 -4.03
N TRP A 46 -2.19 14.22 -4.80
CA TRP A 46 -2.19 15.10 -5.97
C TRP A 46 -1.91 14.23 -7.19
N SER A 47 -2.89 14.13 -8.08
CA SER A 47 -2.77 13.29 -9.29
C SER A 47 -3.41 13.91 -10.53
N ARG A 48 -4.32 14.87 -10.34
CA ARG A 48 -5.04 15.54 -11.43
C ARG A 48 -4.38 16.88 -11.78
N HIS A 49 -4.63 17.36 -12.99
CA HIS A 49 -4.09 18.63 -13.45
C HIS A 49 -4.46 19.83 -12.55
N PRO A 50 -5.71 19.96 -12.02
CA PRO A 50 -6.03 21.01 -11.04
C PRO A 50 -5.18 20.90 -9.78
N ASP A 51 -4.98 19.69 -9.26
CA ASP A 51 -4.18 19.43 -8.05
C ASP A 51 -2.74 19.91 -8.24
N TRP A 52 -2.13 19.58 -9.38
CA TRP A 52 -0.77 20.00 -9.72
C TRP A 52 -0.61 21.50 -9.94
N ARG A 53 -1.69 22.27 -10.11
CA ARG A 53 -1.63 23.75 -10.16
C ARG A 53 -1.77 24.39 -8.79
N THR A 54 -2.14 23.62 -7.77
CA THR A 54 -2.10 24.08 -6.38
C THR A 54 -0.66 24.01 -5.84
N GLY A 55 -0.44 24.57 -4.66
CA GLY A 55 0.88 24.58 -4.03
C GLY A 55 1.80 25.66 -4.59
N THR A 56 3.08 25.56 -4.24
CA THR A 56 4.11 26.53 -4.63
C THR A 56 5.05 25.91 -5.64
N HIS A 57 5.14 26.52 -6.82
CA HIS A 57 6.06 26.11 -7.89
C HIS A 57 7.34 26.95 -7.85
N ARG A 58 8.50 26.28 -7.87
CA ARG A 58 9.78 26.89 -8.22
C ARG A 58 10.37 26.11 -9.39
N GLY A 59 10.10 26.60 -10.59
CA GLY A 59 10.61 26.02 -11.83
C GLY A 59 9.87 24.78 -12.34
N THR A 60 8.92 24.25 -11.57
CA THR A 60 8.06 23.14 -12.00
C THR A 60 6.88 23.64 -12.83
N ARG A 61 6.30 22.74 -13.64
CA ARG A 61 5.11 23.00 -14.44
C ARG A 61 4.16 21.80 -14.39
N ALA A 62 2.88 22.07 -14.18
CA ALA A 62 1.81 21.09 -14.33
C ALA A 62 1.58 20.74 -15.82
N VAL A 63 1.47 19.45 -16.11
CA VAL A 63 1.25 18.88 -17.45
C VAL A 63 -0.16 18.30 -17.49
N PRO A 64 -1.07 18.84 -18.34
CA PRO A 64 -2.42 18.29 -18.48
C PRO A 64 -2.41 16.98 -19.30
N GLY A 65 -3.52 16.24 -19.25
CA GLY A 65 -3.74 15.04 -20.05
C GLY A 65 -4.38 13.92 -19.24
N HIS A 66 -4.59 12.77 -19.89
CA HIS A 66 -5.16 11.56 -19.27
C HIS A 66 -4.37 11.12 -18.03
N ARG A 67 -3.04 11.20 -18.10
CA ARG A 67 -2.14 11.04 -16.95
C ARG A 67 -1.48 12.39 -16.65
N ALA A 68 -2.24 13.29 -16.02
CA ALA A 68 -1.70 14.57 -15.60
C ALA A 68 -0.47 14.37 -14.70
N GLY A 69 0.42 15.35 -14.67
CA GLY A 69 1.62 15.25 -13.84
C GLY A 69 2.31 16.57 -13.64
N ILE A 70 3.45 16.52 -12.99
CA ILE A 70 4.35 17.65 -12.79
C ILE A 70 5.76 17.30 -13.27
N THR A 71 6.42 18.27 -13.89
CA THR A 71 7.78 18.12 -14.44
C THR A 71 8.57 19.42 -14.31
N ILE A 72 9.83 19.43 -14.72
CA ILE A 72 10.65 20.65 -14.77
C ILE A 72 10.20 21.50 -15.97
N GLY A 73 9.76 22.72 -15.70
CA GLY A 73 9.55 23.74 -16.73
C GLY A 73 10.84 24.48 -17.02
N ARG A 74 11.14 25.51 -16.21
CA ARG A 74 12.43 26.20 -16.22
C ARG A 74 13.14 25.88 -14.91
N PRO A 75 14.34 25.26 -14.91
CA PRO A 75 15.05 24.97 -13.68
C PRO A 75 15.13 26.18 -12.75
N ALA A 76 14.91 25.97 -11.45
CA ALA A 76 15.07 26.99 -10.42
C ALA A 76 16.55 27.37 -10.22
N GLY A 77 17.45 26.43 -10.51
CA GLY A 77 18.90 26.62 -10.47
C GLY A 77 19.62 25.31 -10.70
N THR A 78 20.91 25.30 -10.38
CA THR A 78 21.75 24.11 -10.32
C THR A 78 22.19 23.84 -8.89
N THR A 79 22.45 22.58 -8.56
CA THR A 79 23.00 22.16 -7.28
C THR A 79 23.94 20.97 -7.48
N GLU A 80 24.88 20.78 -6.57
CA GLU A 80 25.70 19.57 -6.52
C GLU A 80 25.05 18.57 -5.56
N PHE A 81 25.03 17.31 -5.97
CA PHE A 81 24.60 16.20 -5.14
C PHE A 81 25.71 15.16 -5.10
N THR A 82 26.12 14.81 -3.90
CA THR A 82 27.01 13.67 -3.65
C THR A 82 26.13 12.48 -3.29
N ASP A 83 26.19 11.46 -4.13
CA ASP A 83 25.64 10.15 -3.84
C ASP A 83 26.68 9.37 -3.04
N GLU A 84 26.44 9.24 -1.73
CA GLU A 84 27.37 8.60 -0.79
C GLU A 84 27.54 7.11 -1.08
N HIS A 85 26.50 6.44 -1.59
CA HIS A 85 26.54 5.02 -1.92
C HIS A 85 27.22 4.75 -3.27
N ALA A 86 27.17 5.70 -4.21
CA ALA A 86 27.95 5.63 -5.45
C ALA A 86 29.38 6.16 -5.29
N GLY A 87 29.65 6.98 -4.27
CA GLY A 87 30.90 7.72 -4.13
C GLY A 87 31.11 8.76 -5.23
N THR A 88 30.04 9.30 -5.82
CA THR A 88 30.12 10.25 -6.93
C THR A 88 29.41 11.55 -6.63
N THR A 89 30.01 12.66 -7.07
CA THR A 89 29.38 13.99 -7.03
C THR A 89 29.02 14.41 -8.44
N SER A 90 27.80 14.91 -8.62
CA SER A 90 27.29 15.39 -9.90
C SER A 90 26.53 16.70 -9.73
N THR A 91 26.63 17.58 -10.72
CA THR A 91 25.77 18.77 -10.83
C THR A 91 24.44 18.41 -11.47
N TRP A 92 23.36 18.98 -10.94
CA TRP A 92 21.98 18.78 -11.39
C TRP A 92 21.26 20.12 -11.53
N GLU A 93 20.51 20.29 -12.61
CA GLU A 93 19.42 21.27 -12.65
C GLU A 93 18.29 20.77 -11.77
N TYR A 94 17.67 21.66 -10.99
CA TYR A 94 16.57 21.29 -10.12
C TYR A 94 15.35 22.20 -10.28
N ALA A 95 14.18 21.67 -9.96
CA ALA A 95 12.97 22.43 -9.72
C ALA A 95 12.19 21.81 -8.56
N THR A 96 11.44 22.63 -7.82
CA THR A 96 10.66 22.14 -6.68
C THR A 96 9.18 22.48 -6.81
N TRP A 97 8.37 21.59 -6.26
CA TRP A 97 6.97 21.83 -5.99
C TRP A 97 6.69 21.50 -4.53
N THR A 98 5.97 22.37 -3.83
CA THR A 98 5.56 22.14 -2.45
C THR A 98 4.05 22.18 -2.38
N SER A 99 3.44 21.12 -1.85
CA SER A 99 2.00 21.01 -1.71
C SER A 99 1.43 22.13 -0.83
N PRO A 100 0.13 22.44 -0.94
CA PRO A 100 -0.58 23.16 0.11
C PRO A 100 -0.43 22.45 1.46
N ALA A 101 -0.56 23.20 2.55
CA ALA A 101 -0.73 22.62 3.88
C ALA A 101 -2.02 21.79 3.90
N THR A 102 -1.89 20.50 4.18
CA THR A 102 -2.97 19.53 4.07
C THR A 102 -3.34 19.04 5.45
N ARG A 103 -4.59 19.28 5.86
CA ARG A 103 -5.11 18.72 7.12
C ARG A 103 -5.44 17.26 6.92
N ILE A 104 -4.99 16.43 7.85
CA ILE A 104 -5.22 14.98 7.83
C ILE A 104 -6.71 14.69 8.10
N GLY A 105 -7.32 15.47 9.00
CA GLY A 105 -8.71 15.28 9.44
C GLY A 105 -8.81 14.69 10.85
N PHE A 106 -7.70 14.17 11.36
CA PHE A 106 -7.48 13.71 12.73
C PHE A 106 -6.01 13.95 13.11
N ASP A 107 -5.68 13.70 14.38
CA ASP A 107 -4.31 13.78 14.88
C ASP A 107 -3.66 12.38 14.71
N ALA A 108 -2.71 12.26 13.77
CA ALA A 108 -2.08 11.02 13.32
C ALA A 108 -0.80 10.67 14.08
N THR A 109 -0.47 9.38 14.11
CA THR A 109 0.77 8.84 14.67
C THR A 109 1.77 8.43 13.61
N GLU A 110 1.32 8.09 12.40
CA GLU A 110 2.21 7.65 11.32
C GLU A 110 1.82 8.22 9.96
N LEU A 111 2.80 8.32 9.06
CA LEU A 111 2.61 8.73 7.67
C LEU A 111 3.61 8.03 6.74
N VAL A 112 3.12 7.51 5.61
CA VAL A 112 3.95 6.93 4.53
C VAL A 112 3.66 7.67 3.23
N ALA A 113 4.70 8.26 2.62
CA ALA A 113 4.58 8.94 1.33
C ALA A 113 4.64 7.94 0.16
N SER A 114 3.91 8.19 -0.92
CA SER A 114 3.92 7.38 -2.15
C SER A 114 4.00 8.28 -3.37
N TRP A 115 4.64 7.81 -4.43
CA TRP A 115 4.75 8.52 -5.70
C TRP A 115 4.72 7.59 -6.91
N ASN A 116 4.11 8.06 -8.01
CA ASN A 116 4.14 7.40 -9.31
C ASN A 116 4.91 8.29 -10.28
N ALA A 117 6.08 7.86 -10.75
CA ALA A 117 6.97 8.70 -11.54
C ALA A 117 7.70 7.93 -12.65
N ASP A 118 7.95 8.65 -13.74
CA ASP A 118 8.89 8.25 -14.78
C ASP A 118 10.16 9.10 -14.62
N THR A 119 11.33 8.49 -14.47
CA THR A 119 12.62 9.20 -14.46
C THR A 119 13.52 8.65 -15.56
N PRO A 120 13.50 9.25 -16.78
CA PRO A 120 14.44 8.89 -17.84
C PRO A 120 15.90 9.03 -17.39
N ALA A 121 16.82 8.38 -18.10
CA ALA A 121 18.26 8.51 -17.83
C ALA A 121 18.70 9.98 -17.71
N GLY A 122 19.56 10.27 -16.75
CA GLY A 122 19.96 11.63 -16.39
C GLY A 122 18.93 12.37 -15.54
N THR A 123 18.01 11.68 -14.86
CA THR A 123 16.98 12.31 -14.01
C THR A 123 16.67 11.49 -12.75
N TRP A 124 16.23 12.18 -11.70
CA TRP A 124 15.79 11.57 -10.44
C TRP A 124 14.91 12.55 -9.65
N LEU A 125 14.36 12.11 -8.53
CA LEU A 125 13.51 12.92 -7.64
C LEU A 125 13.83 12.70 -6.16
N GLN A 126 13.47 13.69 -5.34
CA GLN A 126 13.44 13.58 -3.88
C GLN A 126 12.05 13.96 -3.38
N VAL A 127 11.51 13.15 -2.47
CA VAL A 127 10.28 13.43 -1.73
C VAL A 127 10.63 13.80 -0.31
N GLU A 128 10.06 14.89 0.19
CA GLU A 128 10.28 15.38 1.54
C GLU A 128 8.95 15.68 2.23
N LEU A 129 8.90 15.47 3.54
CA LEU A 129 7.77 15.71 4.42
C LEU A 129 8.08 16.83 5.41
N GLN A 130 7.14 17.73 5.64
CA GLN A 130 7.13 18.57 6.83
C GLN A 130 5.76 18.51 7.49
N GLY A 131 5.74 18.08 8.74
CA GLY A 131 4.56 18.03 9.58
C GLY A 131 4.31 19.33 10.34
N THR A 132 3.08 19.46 10.82
CA THR A 132 2.70 20.39 11.88
C THR A 132 1.93 19.60 12.92
N TYR A 133 2.43 19.63 14.15
CA TYR A 133 1.83 18.94 15.27
C TYR A 133 0.53 19.62 15.69
N ASN A 134 -0.25 18.91 16.50
CA ASN A 134 -1.46 19.44 17.14
C ASN A 134 -1.18 20.61 18.11
N THR A 135 0.06 20.77 18.58
CA THR A 135 0.55 21.93 19.34
C THR A 135 0.76 23.18 18.48
N GLY A 136 0.85 23.02 17.15
CA GLY A 136 1.17 24.09 16.20
C GLY A 136 2.66 24.15 15.82
N ASP A 137 3.54 23.45 16.53
CA ASP A 137 4.95 23.33 16.19
C ASP A 137 5.14 22.54 14.90
N ARG A 138 6.24 22.79 14.19
CA ARG A 138 6.54 22.13 12.92
C ARG A 138 7.72 21.20 13.08
N THR A 139 7.67 20.08 12.38
CA THR A 139 8.83 19.21 12.22
C THR A 139 9.90 19.91 11.37
N PRO A 140 11.15 19.45 11.42
CA PRO A 140 12.09 19.61 10.31
C PRO A 140 11.50 19.11 8.97
N TRP A 141 12.17 19.43 7.86
CA TRP A 141 11.91 18.71 6.61
C TRP A 141 12.62 17.38 6.66
N TYR A 142 11.87 16.29 6.58
CA TYR A 142 12.39 14.94 6.47
C TYR A 142 12.45 14.50 5.01
N VAL A 143 13.54 13.86 4.60
CA VAL A 143 13.66 13.18 3.31
C VAL A 143 12.99 11.82 3.42
N MET A 144 11.89 11.63 2.69
CA MET A 144 11.16 10.35 2.65
C MET A 144 11.72 9.39 1.59
N GLY A 145 12.53 9.89 0.66
CA GLY A 145 13.24 9.05 -0.29
C GLY A 145 13.87 9.85 -1.44
N ARG A 146 15.05 9.39 -1.88
CA ARG A 146 15.69 9.78 -3.13
C ARG A 146 15.52 8.65 -4.13
N TRP A 147 14.85 8.93 -5.24
CA TRP A 147 14.36 7.87 -6.13
C TRP A 147 14.60 8.15 -7.61
N ALA A 148 14.90 7.09 -8.35
CA ALA A 148 14.94 7.04 -9.82
C ALA A 148 14.50 5.65 -10.30
N SER A 149 13.82 5.54 -11.44
CA SER A 149 13.38 4.29 -12.07
C SER A 149 14.54 3.32 -12.34
N GLY A 150 15.72 3.84 -12.71
CA GLY A 150 16.96 3.06 -12.91
C GLY A 150 18.03 3.42 -11.87
N ASP A 151 19.10 2.64 -11.77
CA ASP A 151 20.15 2.74 -10.71
C ASP A 151 21.51 3.27 -11.20
N ALA A 152 21.52 3.89 -12.38
CA ALA A 152 22.73 4.42 -13.03
C ALA A 152 22.96 5.92 -12.71
N ASP A 153 21.91 6.67 -12.42
CA ASP A 153 21.98 8.12 -12.16
C ASP A 153 22.25 8.45 -10.70
N ILE A 154 21.57 7.72 -9.82
CA ILE A 154 21.75 7.71 -8.37
C ILE A 154 21.51 6.29 -7.86
N LYS A 155 22.07 5.97 -6.70
CA LYS A 155 21.66 4.88 -5.83
C LYS A 155 20.47 5.35 -5.00
N ARG A 156 19.31 4.74 -5.26
CA ARG A 156 18.09 5.06 -4.52
C ARG A 156 18.30 4.77 -3.04
N ALA A 157 17.90 5.70 -2.20
CA ALA A 157 18.15 5.58 -0.77
C ALA A 157 17.10 6.36 0.02
N THR A 158 16.71 5.81 1.17
CA THR A 158 16.19 6.62 2.28
C THR A 158 17.31 7.41 2.95
N LEU A 159 17.01 8.06 4.06
CA LEU A 159 18.00 8.78 4.86
C LEU A 159 17.77 8.45 6.33
N ASP A 160 18.76 7.88 6.99
CA ASP A 160 18.65 7.47 8.39
C ASP A 160 18.88 8.63 9.37
N GLY A 161 18.56 8.38 10.64
CA GLY A 161 18.87 9.29 11.75
C GLY A 161 18.05 10.59 11.75
N GLN A 162 16.95 10.62 11.01
CA GLN A 162 16.07 11.77 10.94
C GLN A 162 15.05 11.75 12.08
N GLY A 163 15.01 12.83 12.87
CA GLY A 163 14.01 12.98 13.92
C GLY A 163 14.04 14.35 14.60
N ASP A 164 13.10 14.55 15.51
CA ASP A 164 13.02 15.65 16.45
C ASP A 164 12.58 15.11 17.84
N PRO A 165 12.24 15.93 18.84
CA PRO A 165 11.83 15.42 20.16
C PRO A 165 10.55 14.56 20.20
N TRP A 166 9.74 14.56 19.13
CA TRP A 166 8.42 13.91 19.11
C TRP A 166 8.28 12.85 18.02
N SER A 167 9.09 12.91 16.97
CA SER A 167 8.96 12.04 15.82
C SER A 167 10.28 11.69 15.18
N SER A 168 10.28 10.52 14.53
CA SER A 168 11.40 9.99 13.77
C SER A 168 10.94 9.43 12.42
N VAL A 169 11.86 9.28 11.48
CA VAL A 169 11.61 8.54 10.23
C VAL A 169 12.31 7.19 10.29
N TRP A 170 11.53 6.13 10.16
CA TRP A 170 11.98 4.74 10.12
C TRP A 170 11.94 4.23 8.69
N THR A 171 13.07 4.32 7.98
CA THR A 171 13.19 3.99 6.55
C THR A 171 12.21 4.78 5.69
N ASP A 172 10.97 4.31 5.54
CA ASP A 172 9.92 4.89 4.70
C ASP A 172 8.73 5.48 5.48
N THR A 173 8.74 5.36 6.81
CA THR A 173 7.61 5.73 7.67
C THR A 173 7.98 6.85 8.62
N PHE A 174 7.28 7.99 8.55
CA PHE A 174 7.26 8.96 9.64
C PHE A 174 6.44 8.36 10.79
N ALA A 175 6.95 8.43 12.02
CA ALA A 175 6.26 7.97 13.22
C ALA A 175 6.41 8.95 14.39
N ILE A 176 5.35 9.13 15.15
CA ILE A 176 5.39 9.74 16.49
C ILE A 176 6.01 8.71 17.44
N ASP A 177 7.06 9.12 18.15
CA ASP A 177 7.86 8.20 18.99
C ASP A 177 7.13 7.80 20.28
N ASP A 178 6.32 8.71 20.84
CA ASP A 178 5.47 8.48 22.01
C ASP A 178 4.11 9.15 21.83
N ALA A 179 3.11 8.37 21.40
CA ALA A 179 1.75 8.87 21.19
C ALA A 179 1.06 9.27 22.51
N ASP A 180 1.45 8.68 23.65
CA ASP A 180 0.86 8.97 24.96
C ASP A 180 1.29 10.36 25.49
N ALA A 181 2.40 10.90 24.98
CA ALA A 181 2.80 12.28 25.20
C ALA A 181 1.82 13.31 24.59
N GLY A 182 0.92 12.86 23.70
CA GLY A 182 -0.18 13.67 23.14
C GLY A 182 0.24 14.69 22.08
N VAL A 183 1.50 14.69 21.64
CA VAL A 183 2.00 15.51 20.54
C VAL A 183 1.92 14.70 19.24
N LEU A 184 0.91 15.00 18.43
CA LEU A 184 0.52 14.18 17.28
C LEU A 184 0.52 14.99 15.98
N LEU A 185 0.67 14.33 14.84
CA LEU A 185 0.70 14.99 13.53
C LEU A 185 -0.70 15.43 13.10
N ARG A 186 -0.93 16.74 12.92
CA ARG A 186 -2.26 17.28 12.57
C ARG A 186 -2.41 17.62 11.09
N SER A 187 -1.33 18.04 10.47
CA SER A 187 -1.29 18.41 9.06
C SER A 187 0.12 18.29 8.52
N TYR A 188 0.27 18.21 7.20
CA TYR A 188 1.58 18.09 6.58
C TYR A 188 1.65 18.86 5.25
N GLN A 189 2.88 19.00 4.75
CA GLN A 189 3.19 19.35 3.38
C GLN A 189 4.18 18.32 2.82
N LEU A 190 4.03 18.02 1.54
CA LEU A 190 5.04 17.30 0.78
C LEU A 190 5.78 18.27 -0.13
N ARG A 191 7.10 18.11 -0.22
CA ARG A 191 7.94 18.79 -1.20
C ARG A 191 8.51 17.74 -2.15
N LEU A 192 8.32 18.00 -3.44
CA LEU A 192 8.87 17.23 -4.53
C LEU A 192 9.98 18.06 -5.18
N SER A 193 11.21 17.55 -5.10
CA SER A 193 12.36 18.10 -5.79
C SER A 193 12.69 17.23 -7.00
N LEU A 194 12.70 17.82 -8.17
CA LEU A 194 12.94 17.16 -9.45
C LEU A 194 14.30 17.55 -9.99
N TYR A 195 15.08 16.57 -10.44
CA TYR A 195 16.45 16.76 -10.90
C TYR A 195 16.65 16.24 -12.31
N ARG A 196 17.47 16.93 -13.09
CA ARG A 196 17.98 16.45 -14.39
C ARG A 196 19.42 16.92 -14.64
N LYS A 197 20.17 16.23 -15.49
CA LYS A 197 21.50 16.69 -15.92
C LYS A 197 21.40 18.08 -16.58
N PRO A 198 22.36 19.00 -16.32
CA PRO A 198 22.33 20.33 -16.91
C PRO A 198 22.24 20.33 -18.43
N GLY A 199 21.36 21.16 -18.99
CA GLY A 199 21.15 21.30 -20.43
C GLY A 199 20.39 20.15 -21.12
N GLN A 200 20.02 19.08 -20.41
CA GLN A 200 19.26 17.97 -20.98
C GLN A 200 17.77 18.31 -21.16
N THR A 201 17.17 17.80 -22.23
CA THR A 201 15.73 17.97 -22.52
C THR A 201 14.86 16.98 -21.76
N ALA A 202 15.29 15.74 -21.60
CA ALA A 202 14.57 14.76 -20.79
C ALA A 202 14.44 15.25 -19.34
N SER A 203 13.30 14.96 -18.72
CA SER A 203 12.92 15.48 -17.42
C SER A 203 12.08 14.45 -16.69
N PRO A 204 12.20 14.35 -15.36
CA PRO A 204 11.33 13.44 -14.61
C PRO A 204 9.89 13.94 -14.68
N ARG A 205 8.94 13.00 -14.69
CA ARG A 205 7.51 13.30 -14.65
C ARG A 205 6.88 12.53 -13.51
N VAL A 206 6.25 13.25 -12.58
CA VAL A 206 5.52 12.66 -11.47
C VAL A 206 4.03 12.79 -11.74
N ARG A 207 3.31 11.66 -11.72
CA ARG A 207 1.89 11.54 -12.07
C ARG A 207 0.99 11.44 -10.83
N MET A 208 1.54 10.96 -9.72
CA MET A 208 0.89 10.97 -8.42
C MET A 208 1.95 11.24 -7.35
N LEU A 209 1.61 12.10 -6.39
CA LEU A 209 2.28 12.19 -5.09
C LEU A 209 1.19 12.17 -4.03
N GLY A 210 1.37 11.40 -2.98
CA GLY A 210 0.38 11.30 -1.91
C GLY A 210 0.96 10.73 -0.64
N ALA A 211 0.14 10.66 0.40
CA ALA A 211 0.52 10.05 1.66
C ALA A 211 -0.66 9.34 2.31
N MET A 212 -0.39 8.15 2.84
CA MET A 212 -1.23 7.52 3.85
C MET A 212 -0.87 8.16 5.19
N SER A 213 -1.87 8.58 5.96
CA SER A 213 -1.72 8.97 7.37
C SER A 213 -2.63 8.11 8.23
N SER A 214 -2.16 7.72 9.41
CA SER A 214 -2.93 6.85 10.30
C SER A 214 -2.76 7.18 11.77
N ASN A 215 -3.81 6.88 12.54
CA ASN A 215 -3.79 6.71 13.98
C ASN A 215 -4.40 5.34 14.26
N VAL A 216 -3.56 4.34 14.49
CA VAL A 216 -3.98 2.96 14.79
C VAL A 216 -3.57 2.67 16.23
N PRO A 217 -4.51 2.30 17.12
CA PRO A 217 -4.19 2.06 18.51
C PRO A 217 -3.27 0.85 18.70
N ASP A 218 -2.55 0.84 19.80
CA ASP A 218 -1.78 -0.31 20.25
C ASP A 218 -2.72 -1.47 20.57
N ARG A 219 -2.61 -2.56 19.81
CA ARG A 219 -3.45 -3.75 19.96
C ARG A 219 -2.71 -5.02 19.60
N PHE A 220 -2.91 -6.05 20.43
CA PHE A 220 -2.38 -7.41 20.21
C PHE A 220 -3.34 -8.29 19.42
N THR A 221 -4.63 -7.93 19.44
CA THR A 221 -5.70 -8.63 18.74
C THR A 221 -6.62 -7.63 18.07
N VAL A 222 -7.35 -8.10 17.08
CA VAL A 222 -8.42 -7.39 16.37
C VAL A 222 -9.70 -8.21 16.39
N THR A 223 -10.85 -7.59 16.18
CA THR A 223 -12.07 -8.35 15.93
C THR A 223 -12.08 -8.77 14.46
N PRO A 224 -12.19 -10.08 14.13
CA PRO A 224 -12.26 -10.51 12.74
C PRO A 224 -13.44 -9.87 12.02
N SER A 225 -13.22 -9.47 10.77
CA SER A 225 -14.26 -8.92 9.92
C SER A 225 -15.24 -10.00 9.45
N ARG A 226 -16.43 -9.56 9.05
CA ARG A 226 -17.57 -10.44 8.80
C ARG A 226 -17.34 -11.35 7.59
N GLY A 227 -16.72 -10.83 6.55
CA GLY A 227 -16.53 -11.46 5.25
C GLY A 227 -17.79 -11.60 4.40
N GLY A 228 -17.62 -12.26 3.25
CA GLY A 228 -18.70 -12.68 2.35
C GLY A 228 -18.87 -11.79 1.12
N ILE A 229 -17.92 -10.89 0.86
CA ILE A 229 -17.91 -9.97 -0.28
C ILE A 229 -17.26 -10.63 -1.50
N ALA A 230 -16.18 -11.38 -1.31
CA ALA A 230 -15.42 -12.05 -2.38
C ALA A 230 -15.14 -13.54 -2.10
N TRP A 231 -15.90 -14.18 -1.21
CA TRP A 231 -15.76 -15.61 -0.94
C TRP A 231 -16.01 -16.45 -2.19
N GLY A 232 -15.18 -17.47 -2.39
CA GLY A 232 -15.18 -18.32 -3.58
C GLY A 232 -14.54 -17.68 -4.82
N ARG A 233 -13.90 -16.51 -4.69
CA ARG A 233 -13.18 -15.85 -5.76
C ARG A 233 -11.67 -16.00 -5.57
N GLU A 234 -11.00 -16.42 -6.63
CA GLU A 234 -9.55 -16.51 -6.70
C GLU A 234 -9.07 -15.90 -8.01
N LEU A 235 -8.13 -14.97 -7.92
CA LEU A 235 -7.52 -14.28 -9.05
C LEU A 235 -6.33 -15.11 -9.54
N PRO A 236 -6.18 -15.34 -10.86
CA PRO A 236 -5.09 -16.13 -11.43
C PRO A 236 -3.78 -15.33 -11.46
N VAL A 237 -3.27 -14.94 -10.30
CA VAL A 237 -2.00 -14.20 -10.15
C VAL A 237 -0.83 -15.18 -10.33
N PRO A 238 0.13 -14.88 -11.23
CA PRO A 238 1.34 -15.68 -11.38
C PRO A 238 2.08 -15.85 -10.06
N ALA A 239 2.64 -17.05 -9.84
CA ALA A 239 3.23 -17.43 -8.57
C ALA A 239 4.77 -17.46 -8.67
N HIS A 240 5.43 -16.68 -7.82
CA HIS A 240 6.89 -16.62 -7.72
C HIS A 240 7.35 -16.81 -6.28
N SER A 241 8.34 -17.68 -6.10
CA SER A 241 9.02 -17.90 -4.83
C SER A 241 10.26 -17.02 -4.75
N GLN A 242 10.46 -16.34 -3.61
CA GLN A 242 11.70 -15.65 -3.34
C GLN A 242 12.84 -16.63 -2.98
N MET A 243 12.51 -17.81 -2.47
CA MET A 243 13.48 -18.74 -1.89
C MET A 243 14.34 -19.46 -2.92
N ILE A 244 13.84 -19.63 -4.15
CA ILE A 244 14.62 -20.20 -5.25
C ILE A 244 15.82 -19.34 -5.65
N HIS A 245 15.80 -18.04 -5.27
CA HIS A 245 16.86 -17.09 -5.58
C HIS A 245 17.99 -17.07 -4.54
N LYS A 246 17.87 -17.81 -3.44
CA LYS A 246 18.84 -17.80 -2.33
C LYS A 246 20.28 -18.04 -2.81
N GLY A 247 21.19 -17.16 -2.40
CA GLY A 247 22.62 -17.18 -2.75
C GLY A 247 22.97 -16.46 -4.05
N ASN A 248 22.00 -15.88 -4.77
CA ASN A 248 22.24 -15.18 -6.03
C ASN A 248 22.16 -13.66 -5.84
N TYR A 249 22.95 -12.92 -6.62
CA TYR A 249 23.02 -11.46 -6.58
C TYR A 249 23.22 -10.89 -5.15
N PRO A 250 24.35 -11.24 -4.49
CA PRO A 250 24.65 -10.80 -3.13
C PRO A 250 24.66 -9.27 -2.94
N GLU A 251 24.93 -8.51 -4.00
CA GLU A 251 24.89 -7.05 -4.02
C GLU A 251 23.50 -6.46 -3.72
N TRP A 252 22.43 -7.25 -3.86
CA TRP A 252 21.07 -6.90 -3.45
C TRP A 252 20.55 -7.91 -2.44
N GLY A 253 21.38 -8.33 -1.48
CA GLY A 253 20.95 -9.13 -0.33
C GLY A 253 20.86 -10.64 -0.58
N GLY A 254 21.26 -11.13 -1.76
CA GLY A 254 21.47 -12.57 -1.97
C GLY A 254 20.21 -13.41 -2.19
N GLY A 255 19.08 -12.79 -2.55
CA GLY A 255 17.82 -13.51 -2.75
C GLY A 255 17.24 -14.10 -1.47
N GLY A 256 16.24 -14.97 -1.62
CA GLY A 256 15.62 -15.61 -0.46
C GLY A 256 14.92 -14.61 0.45
N GLN A 257 15.16 -14.69 1.76
CA GLN A 257 14.36 -14.06 2.82
C GLN A 257 14.19 -12.53 2.71
N VAL A 258 15.05 -11.84 1.95
CA VAL A 258 15.03 -10.38 1.81
C VAL A 258 14.31 -9.88 0.55
N TRP A 259 13.77 -10.78 -0.30
CA TRP A 259 13.13 -10.43 -1.58
C TRP A 259 11.60 -10.59 -1.61
N CYS A 260 10.93 -10.72 -0.45
CA CYS A 260 9.48 -10.90 -0.41
C CYS A 260 8.70 -9.77 -1.08
N SER A 261 9.10 -8.51 -0.87
CA SER A 261 8.46 -7.33 -1.44
C SER A 261 8.61 -7.22 -2.98
N PRO A 262 9.82 -7.30 -3.56
CA PRO A 262 9.96 -7.27 -5.02
C PRO A 262 9.34 -8.51 -5.69
N THR A 263 9.36 -9.67 -5.05
CA THR A 263 8.68 -10.88 -5.57
C THR A 263 7.17 -10.69 -5.60
N SER A 264 6.59 -10.16 -4.52
CA SER A 264 5.14 -9.85 -4.44
C SER A 264 4.72 -8.81 -5.48
N THR A 265 5.52 -7.75 -5.62
CA THR A 265 5.29 -6.68 -6.61
C THR A 265 5.36 -7.23 -8.04
N THR A 266 6.30 -8.12 -8.32
CA THR A 266 6.42 -8.82 -9.61
C THR A 266 5.17 -9.62 -9.94
N MET A 267 4.69 -10.45 -9.01
CA MET A 267 3.47 -11.25 -9.21
C MET A 267 2.26 -10.38 -9.60
N VAL A 268 2.07 -9.25 -8.92
CA VAL A 268 0.96 -8.32 -9.21
C VAL A 268 1.14 -7.58 -10.53
N LEU A 269 2.37 -7.17 -10.89
CA LEU A 269 2.65 -6.57 -12.20
C LEU A 269 2.34 -7.54 -13.35
N GLU A 270 2.79 -8.79 -13.24
CA GLU A 270 2.55 -9.81 -14.26
C GLU A 270 1.07 -10.15 -14.40
N TYR A 271 0.32 -10.18 -13.29
CA TYR A 271 -1.14 -10.34 -13.33
C TYR A 271 -1.82 -9.25 -14.16
N HIS A 272 -1.29 -8.03 -14.13
CA HIS A 272 -1.76 -6.90 -14.96
C HIS A 272 -1.12 -6.87 -16.36
N GLY A 273 -0.38 -7.91 -16.75
CA GLY A 273 0.30 -7.99 -18.05
C GLY A 273 1.39 -6.95 -18.21
N ARG A 274 2.11 -6.63 -17.13
CA ARG A 274 3.25 -5.71 -17.10
C ARG A 274 4.47 -6.41 -16.53
N GLY A 275 5.66 -5.93 -16.91
CA GLY A 275 6.92 -6.49 -16.47
C GLY A 275 8.09 -5.91 -17.27
N PRO A 276 9.33 -6.17 -16.84
CA PRO A 276 10.52 -5.70 -17.53
C PRO A 276 10.62 -6.29 -18.95
N SER A 277 11.16 -5.50 -19.87
CA SER A 277 11.44 -5.95 -21.24
C SER A 277 12.68 -6.86 -21.29
N ALA A 278 12.90 -7.51 -22.43
CA ALA A 278 14.14 -8.28 -22.64
C ALA A 278 15.41 -7.41 -22.54
N GLU A 279 15.32 -6.12 -22.86
CA GLU A 279 16.43 -5.16 -22.70
C GLU A 279 16.67 -4.85 -21.23
N ASP A 280 15.62 -4.63 -20.44
CA ASP A 280 15.71 -4.41 -19.00
C ASP A 280 16.30 -5.61 -18.25
N LEU A 281 16.10 -6.83 -18.80
CA LEU A 281 16.61 -8.09 -18.25
C LEU A 281 17.99 -8.47 -18.79
N ALA A 282 18.56 -7.73 -19.75
CA ALA A 282 19.80 -8.13 -20.44
C ALA A 282 21.04 -8.18 -19.52
N TRP A 283 20.99 -7.53 -18.35
CA TRP A 283 22.05 -7.58 -17.35
C TRP A 283 22.00 -8.86 -16.48
N VAL A 284 20.85 -9.54 -16.43
CA VAL A 284 20.65 -10.75 -15.62
C VAL A 284 21.43 -11.89 -16.26
N THR A 285 22.04 -12.74 -15.43
CA THR A 285 22.79 -13.93 -15.88
C THR A 285 21.96 -14.75 -16.88
N PRO A 286 22.48 -15.08 -18.07
CA PRO A 286 21.74 -15.88 -19.04
C PRO A 286 21.30 -17.23 -18.49
N GLY A 287 20.04 -17.61 -18.71
CA GLY A 287 19.46 -18.85 -18.21
C GLY A 287 19.04 -18.82 -16.73
N TYR A 288 19.10 -17.66 -16.07
CA TYR A 288 18.61 -17.48 -14.71
C TYR A 288 17.09 -17.67 -14.61
N THR A 289 16.63 -18.35 -13.57
CA THR A 289 15.20 -18.56 -13.28
C THR A 289 14.56 -17.28 -12.75
N ASP A 290 13.36 -16.96 -13.22
CA ASP A 290 12.59 -15.77 -12.85
C ASP A 290 13.43 -14.47 -12.84
N PRO A 291 14.07 -14.11 -13.98
CA PRO A 291 14.95 -12.94 -14.08
C PRO A 291 14.26 -11.62 -13.70
N GLN A 292 12.94 -11.55 -13.86
CA GLN A 292 12.12 -10.41 -13.47
C GLN A 292 12.10 -10.17 -11.95
N VAL A 293 12.23 -11.20 -11.13
CA VAL A 293 12.28 -11.06 -9.65
C VAL A 293 13.63 -10.45 -9.24
N ALA A 294 14.73 -10.92 -9.84
CA ALA A 294 16.05 -10.32 -9.62
C ALA A 294 16.12 -8.86 -10.11
N HIS A 295 15.47 -8.56 -11.25
CA HIS A 295 15.32 -7.19 -11.73
C HIS A 295 14.51 -6.31 -10.78
N ALA A 296 13.36 -6.78 -10.29
CA ALA A 296 12.60 -6.05 -9.30
C ALA A 296 13.44 -5.79 -8.03
N ALA A 297 14.15 -6.79 -7.52
CA ALA A 297 15.00 -6.62 -6.33
C ALA A 297 16.08 -5.55 -6.52
N ARG A 298 16.77 -5.53 -7.67
CA ARG A 298 17.73 -4.47 -8.02
C ARG A 298 17.05 -3.10 -8.12
N MET A 299 15.87 -3.03 -8.74
CA MET A 299 15.16 -1.77 -8.98
C MET A 299 14.43 -1.22 -7.76
N THR A 300 14.22 -2.03 -6.73
CA THR A 300 13.64 -1.59 -5.45
C THR A 300 14.65 -1.57 -4.30
N TRP A 301 15.91 -1.92 -4.56
CA TRP A 301 16.96 -1.87 -3.53
C TRP A 301 17.15 -0.45 -3.01
N ASP A 302 17.03 -0.32 -1.70
CA ASP A 302 17.34 0.86 -0.93
C ASP A 302 18.75 0.73 -0.36
N TYR A 303 19.64 1.61 -0.78
CA TYR A 303 21.05 1.55 -0.44
C TYR A 303 21.38 2.04 0.98
N GLU A 304 20.48 2.81 1.61
CA GLU A 304 20.64 3.20 3.01
C GLU A 304 20.08 2.11 3.93
N TYR A 305 18.88 1.61 3.62
CA TYR A 305 18.25 0.51 4.37
C TYR A 305 18.94 -0.85 4.16
N GLU A 306 19.73 -0.99 3.10
CA GLU A 306 20.35 -2.24 2.65
C GLU A 306 19.31 -3.36 2.43
N GLY A 307 18.19 -3.01 1.79
CA GLY A 307 17.10 -3.95 1.59
C GLY A 307 16.17 -3.59 0.42
N ALA A 308 15.50 -4.62 -0.12
CA ALA A 308 14.47 -4.45 -1.15
C ALA A 308 13.05 -4.28 -0.56
N GLY A 309 12.96 -4.16 0.77
CA GLY A 309 11.71 -4.15 1.53
C GLY A 309 11.04 -2.79 1.69
N ASN A 310 11.63 -1.69 1.19
CA ASN A 310 11.06 -0.34 1.26
C ASN A 310 9.73 -0.26 0.50
N TRP A 311 8.63 0.09 1.17
CA TRP A 311 7.27 -0.02 0.61
C TRP A 311 7.01 1.01 -0.50
N PRO A 312 7.32 2.31 -0.31
CA PRO A 312 7.21 3.28 -1.40
C PRO A 312 8.10 2.98 -2.60
N PHE A 313 9.29 2.41 -2.42
CA PHE A 313 10.16 2.07 -3.56
C PHE A 313 9.57 0.95 -4.42
N ASN A 314 8.93 -0.05 -3.80
CA ASN A 314 8.23 -1.12 -4.52
C ASN A 314 7.02 -0.59 -5.31
N THR A 315 6.21 0.26 -4.69
CA THR A 315 5.05 0.88 -5.38
C THR A 315 5.49 1.86 -6.46
N ALA A 316 6.54 2.66 -6.25
CA ALA A 316 7.12 3.53 -7.26
C ALA A 316 7.73 2.75 -8.43
N TYR A 317 8.39 1.62 -8.17
CA TYR A 317 8.87 0.70 -9.21
C TYR A 317 7.70 0.13 -10.02
N ALA A 318 6.65 -0.36 -9.37
CA ALA A 318 5.45 -0.84 -10.05
C ALA A 318 4.83 0.24 -10.94
N ALA A 319 4.75 1.47 -10.43
CA ALA A 319 4.22 2.60 -11.16
C ALA A 319 5.16 3.16 -12.23
N SER A 320 6.40 2.68 -12.36
CA SER A 320 7.28 3.02 -13.49
C SER A 320 6.85 2.31 -14.79
N PHE A 321 6.08 1.21 -14.67
CA PHE A 321 5.55 0.51 -15.83
C PHE A 321 4.39 1.29 -16.50
N PRO A 322 4.24 1.18 -17.82
CA PRO A 322 3.17 1.85 -18.56
C PRO A 322 1.79 1.56 -17.99
N ASP A 323 1.04 2.63 -17.75
CA ASP A 323 -0.36 2.59 -17.29
C ASP A 323 -0.60 1.83 -16.00
N ILE A 324 0.37 1.83 -15.07
CA ILE A 324 0.18 1.36 -13.69
C ILE A 324 0.11 2.55 -12.73
N ASP A 325 -0.84 2.46 -11.80
CA ASP A 325 -0.88 3.28 -10.59
C ASP A 325 -0.68 2.39 -9.38
N ALA A 326 0.18 2.82 -8.46
CA ALA A 326 0.42 2.14 -7.20
C ALA A 326 0.40 3.11 -6.02
N ARG A 327 0.14 2.60 -4.82
CA ARG A 327 0.28 3.33 -3.54
C ARG A 327 0.44 2.38 -2.37
N VAL A 328 1.08 2.85 -1.31
CA VAL A 328 1.04 2.22 0.00
C VAL A 328 -0.12 2.81 0.80
N THR A 329 -0.87 1.97 1.49
CA THR A 329 -1.87 2.42 2.45
C THR A 329 -2.06 1.44 3.60
N ARG A 330 -3.02 1.71 4.49
CA ARG A 330 -3.56 0.75 5.46
C ARG A 330 -5.03 0.45 5.12
N LEU A 331 -5.41 -0.82 5.24
CA LEU A 331 -6.81 -1.23 5.18
C LEU A 331 -7.33 -1.55 6.58
N HIS A 332 -8.59 -1.25 6.81
CA HIS A 332 -9.27 -1.43 8.09
C HIS A 332 -9.61 -2.89 8.40
N SER A 333 -9.77 -3.72 7.36
CA SER A 333 -10.24 -5.10 7.51
C SER A 333 -10.04 -5.95 6.26
N LEU A 334 -10.19 -7.27 6.40
CA LEU A 334 -10.36 -8.15 5.24
C LEU A 334 -11.65 -7.84 4.46
N ASP A 335 -12.68 -7.25 5.05
CA ASP A 335 -13.86 -6.79 4.29
C ASP A 335 -13.49 -5.71 3.28
N GLU A 336 -12.56 -4.80 3.60
CA GLU A 336 -12.03 -3.84 2.62
C GLU A 336 -11.21 -4.54 1.56
N LEU A 337 -10.31 -5.45 1.96
CA LEU A 337 -9.49 -6.23 1.02
C LEU A 337 -10.35 -7.05 0.06
N GLU A 338 -11.43 -7.68 0.53
CA GLU A 338 -12.37 -8.42 -0.32
C GLU A 338 -12.99 -7.55 -1.41
N ARG A 339 -13.14 -6.24 -1.20
CA ARG A 339 -13.64 -5.33 -2.26
C ARG A 339 -12.64 -5.16 -3.39
N PHE A 340 -11.35 -5.18 -3.09
CA PHE A 340 -10.29 -5.20 -4.11
C PHE A 340 -10.31 -6.51 -4.89
N VAL A 341 -10.38 -7.65 -4.19
CA VAL A 341 -10.46 -8.97 -4.84
C VAL A 341 -11.72 -9.09 -5.69
N ALA A 342 -12.88 -8.61 -5.21
CA ALA A 342 -14.12 -8.54 -5.97
C ALA A 342 -13.98 -7.68 -7.23
N ALA A 343 -13.22 -6.59 -7.15
CA ALA A 343 -12.88 -5.73 -8.28
C ALA A 343 -11.79 -6.31 -9.20
N GLY A 344 -11.26 -7.50 -8.91
CA GLY A 344 -10.20 -8.13 -9.70
C GLY A 344 -8.80 -7.59 -9.43
N LEU A 345 -8.58 -6.97 -8.26
CA LEU A 345 -7.31 -6.42 -7.83
C LEU A 345 -6.72 -7.29 -6.69
N PRO A 346 -5.59 -7.98 -6.90
CA PRO A 346 -4.88 -8.61 -5.80
C PRO A 346 -4.25 -7.53 -4.90
N VAL A 347 -4.07 -7.85 -3.63
CA VAL A 347 -3.55 -6.90 -2.63
C VAL A 347 -2.30 -7.48 -1.98
N ILE A 348 -1.23 -6.71 -1.95
CA ILE A 348 0.00 -7.10 -1.24
C ILE A 348 -0.15 -6.67 0.22
N THR A 349 0.04 -7.56 1.18
CA THR A 349 -0.11 -7.26 2.62
C THR A 349 1.19 -7.51 3.36
N SER A 350 1.54 -6.61 4.29
CA SER A 350 2.67 -6.80 5.20
C SER A 350 2.28 -7.61 6.41
N GLN A 351 3.11 -8.59 6.77
CA GLN A 351 2.84 -9.57 7.83
C GLN A 351 4.00 -9.69 8.81
N SER A 352 3.65 -9.96 10.07
CA SER A 352 4.61 -10.26 11.13
C SER A 352 4.00 -11.23 12.15
N PHE A 353 4.59 -12.42 12.26
CA PHE A 353 4.02 -13.52 13.03
C PHE A 353 5.07 -14.53 13.51
N LEU A 354 4.77 -15.23 14.59
CA LEU A 354 5.46 -16.44 15.02
C LEU A 354 4.89 -17.63 14.23
N ASP A 355 5.68 -18.67 14.06
CA ASP A 355 5.27 -19.91 13.38
C ASP A 355 4.01 -20.56 13.96
N THR A 356 3.71 -20.32 15.24
CA THR A 356 2.52 -20.80 15.95
C THR A 356 1.26 -19.95 15.74
N GLU A 357 1.35 -18.78 15.10
CA GLU A 357 0.24 -17.84 14.95
C GLU A 357 -0.51 -17.97 13.61
N LEU A 358 0.11 -18.62 12.62
CA LEU A 358 -0.44 -18.83 11.29
C LEU A 358 -0.31 -20.30 10.89
N ASP A 359 -1.38 -21.07 11.11
CA ASP A 359 -1.38 -22.51 10.86
C ASP A 359 -1.07 -22.81 9.39
N GLY A 360 -0.16 -23.75 9.15
CA GLY A 360 0.23 -24.19 7.81
C GLY A 360 1.34 -23.36 7.15
N SER A 361 1.74 -22.23 7.73
CA SER A 361 2.87 -21.44 7.22
C SER A 361 4.21 -22.18 7.32
N ASN A 362 4.44 -22.90 8.43
CA ASN A 362 5.67 -23.64 8.75
C ASN A 362 6.92 -22.77 8.96
N TYR A 363 6.74 -21.46 9.21
CA TYR A 363 7.83 -20.54 9.59
C TYR A 363 7.28 -19.32 10.34
N GLY A 364 8.16 -18.56 10.98
CA GLY A 364 7.84 -17.25 11.58
C GLY A 364 8.66 -16.13 10.94
N THR A 365 8.20 -14.90 11.05
CA THR A 365 8.86 -13.73 10.45
C THR A 365 8.66 -12.46 11.27
N SER A 366 9.66 -11.57 11.27
CA SER A 366 9.55 -10.20 11.79
C SER A 366 8.92 -9.23 10.80
N GLY A 367 8.90 -9.56 9.52
CA GLY A 367 8.35 -8.76 8.44
C GLY A 367 8.39 -9.54 7.14
N HIS A 368 7.26 -9.63 6.43
CA HIS A 368 7.15 -10.37 5.19
C HIS A 368 5.97 -9.86 4.36
N LEU A 369 6.05 -9.98 3.03
CA LEU A 369 4.97 -9.57 2.14
C LEU A 369 4.30 -10.80 1.55
N PHE A 370 2.96 -10.81 1.59
CA PHE A 370 2.11 -11.77 0.88
C PHE A 370 1.34 -11.07 -0.22
N VAL A 371 0.91 -11.82 -1.24
CA VAL A 371 -0.13 -11.36 -2.16
C VAL A 371 -1.42 -12.09 -1.83
N VAL A 372 -2.45 -11.39 -1.37
CA VAL A 372 -3.80 -11.95 -1.25
C VAL A 372 -4.42 -11.98 -2.65
N VAL A 373 -4.70 -13.20 -3.11
CA VAL A 373 -5.22 -13.47 -4.46
C VAL A 373 -6.68 -13.89 -4.43
N GLY A 374 -7.25 -14.20 -3.27
CA GLY A 374 -8.61 -14.68 -3.20
C GLY A 374 -9.08 -15.10 -1.82
N PHE A 375 -10.27 -15.67 -1.81
CA PHE A 375 -10.89 -16.26 -0.63
C PHE A 375 -11.58 -17.58 -1.01
N THR A 376 -11.49 -18.59 -0.14
CA THR A 376 -12.23 -19.85 -0.32
C THR A 376 -13.74 -19.61 -0.20
N ALA A 377 -14.54 -20.63 -0.49
CA ALA A 377 -16.00 -20.56 -0.33
C ALA A 377 -16.43 -20.27 1.12
N ASP A 378 -15.61 -20.68 2.09
CA ASP A 378 -15.86 -20.49 3.53
C ASP A 378 -15.16 -19.24 4.10
N GLY A 379 -14.43 -18.49 3.27
CA GLY A 379 -13.86 -17.19 3.62
C GLY A 379 -12.41 -17.20 4.11
N ASP A 380 -11.73 -18.34 4.07
CA ASP A 380 -10.29 -18.44 4.33
C ASP A 380 -9.50 -17.74 3.23
N VAL A 381 -8.37 -17.14 3.61
CA VAL A 381 -7.59 -16.26 2.73
C VAL A 381 -6.70 -17.11 1.84
N ILE A 382 -6.82 -16.92 0.53
CA ILE A 382 -5.94 -17.55 -0.47
C ILE A 382 -4.84 -16.54 -0.79
N VAL A 383 -3.59 -16.95 -0.59
CA VAL A 383 -2.42 -16.11 -0.81
C VAL A 383 -1.40 -16.77 -1.71
N ASN A 384 -0.69 -15.95 -2.48
CA ASN A 384 0.61 -16.30 -2.99
C ASN A 384 1.65 -15.82 -1.96
N ASP A 385 2.20 -16.77 -1.21
CA ASP A 385 3.27 -16.58 -0.22
C ASP A 385 4.63 -16.81 -0.91
N PRO A 386 5.44 -15.75 -1.11
CA PRO A 386 6.73 -15.91 -1.79
C PRO A 386 7.76 -16.71 -0.96
N ALA A 387 7.56 -16.93 0.33
CA ALA A 387 8.48 -17.71 1.19
C ALA A 387 8.36 -19.24 1.02
N SER A 388 7.95 -19.70 -0.16
CA SER A 388 7.79 -21.13 -0.47
C SER A 388 9.03 -21.75 -1.14
N SER A 389 9.18 -23.07 -1.08
CA SER A 389 10.35 -23.78 -1.63
C SER A 389 10.46 -23.77 -3.16
N SER A 390 9.36 -23.53 -3.87
CA SER A 390 9.29 -23.41 -5.33
C SER A 390 8.06 -22.60 -5.75
N ASN A 391 7.98 -22.17 -7.02
CA ASN A 391 6.81 -21.45 -7.55
C ASN A 391 5.50 -22.25 -7.43
N ALA A 392 5.56 -23.58 -7.48
CA ALA A 392 4.38 -24.44 -7.36
C ALA A 392 3.80 -24.46 -5.92
N GLU A 393 4.63 -24.18 -4.92
CA GLU A 393 4.27 -24.22 -3.50
C GLU A 393 3.89 -22.83 -2.94
N VAL A 394 3.89 -21.79 -3.78
CA VAL A 394 3.61 -20.39 -3.37
C VAL A 394 2.16 -20.21 -2.93
N ARG A 395 1.22 -20.90 -3.56
CA ARG A 395 -0.20 -20.77 -3.26
C ARG A 395 -0.55 -21.46 -1.95
N ASN A 396 -0.97 -20.69 -0.95
CA ASN A 396 -1.37 -21.16 0.37
C ASN A 396 -2.79 -20.69 0.73
N VAL A 397 -3.42 -21.40 1.67
CA VAL A 397 -4.73 -21.03 2.22
C VAL A 397 -4.59 -20.95 3.73
N TYR A 398 -4.87 -19.76 4.28
CA TYR A 398 -4.76 -19.49 5.70
C TYR A 398 -6.12 -19.17 6.30
N ARG A 399 -6.31 -19.60 7.56
CA ARG A 399 -7.54 -19.32 8.30
C ARG A 399 -7.76 -17.81 8.39
N ARG A 400 -8.98 -17.37 8.06
CA ARG A 400 -9.34 -15.95 8.03
C ARG A 400 -8.93 -15.21 9.29
N GLU A 401 -9.36 -15.72 10.44
CA GLU A 401 -9.11 -15.08 11.73
C GLU A 401 -7.61 -14.95 12.01
N GLN A 402 -6.83 -16.02 11.86
CA GLN A 402 -5.38 -15.99 12.07
C GLN A 402 -4.70 -14.97 11.16
N PHE A 403 -5.05 -14.96 9.87
CA PHE A 403 -4.51 -14.01 8.91
C PHE A 403 -4.81 -12.56 9.29
N GLU A 404 -6.07 -12.28 9.64
CA GLU A 404 -6.51 -10.93 9.99
C GLU A 404 -5.87 -10.44 11.29
N GLN A 405 -5.69 -11.33 12.27
CA GLN A 405 -4.94 -11.02 13.50
C GLN A 405 -3.52 -10.55 13.19
N ILE A 406 -2.76 -11.36 12.44
CA ILE A 406 -1.34 -11.07 12.22
C ILE A 406 -1.12 -9.84 11.33
N TRP A 407 -2.10 -9.50 10.49
CA TRP A 407 -2.06 -8.37 9.59
C TRP A 407 -2.44 -7.06 10.27
N LEU A 408 -3.56 -7.02 11.01
CA LEU A 408 -4.16 -5.77 11.47
C LEU A 408 -3.71 -5.34 12.88
N ARG A 409 -3.10 -6.23 13.66
CA ARG A 409 -2.54 -5.87 14.97
C ARG A 409 -1.31 -4.97 14.81
N THR A 410 -1.13 -4.05 15.76
CA THR A 410 0.02 -3.14 15.81
C THR A 410 1.07 -3.60 16.81
N LYS A 411 0.74 -4.51 17.73
CA LYS A 411 1.66 -5.14 18.67
C LYS A 411 1.61 -6.65 18.57
N ARG A 412 2.74 -7.28 18.85
CA ARG A 412 2.87 -8.74 18.99
C ARG A 412 3.95 -9.11 19.99
N TYR A 413 3.93 -10.35 20.45
CA TYR A 413 5.03 -10.91 21.22
C TYR A 413 6.06 -11.57 20.30
N ARG A 414 7.35 -11.37 20.58
CA ARG A 414 8.44 -12.17 20.03
C ARG A 414 8.51 -13.51 20.76
N ALA A 415 9.30 -14.44 20.23
CA ALA A 415 9.51 -15.74 20.84
C ALA A 415 10.12 -15.66 22.26
N ASP A 416 10.85 -14.57 22.57
CA ASP A 416 11.42 -14.29 23.89
C ASP A 416 10.44 -13.58 24.85
N GLY A 417 9.20 -13.33 24.42
CA GLY A 417 8.16 -12.64 25.20
C GLY A 417 8.22 -11.12 25.14
N THR A 418 9.21 -10.51 24.48
CA THR A 418 9.26 -9.05 24.31
C THR A 418 8.22 -8.55 23.31
N VAL A 419 7.76 -7.31 23.48
CA VAL A 419 6.79 -6.69 22.57
C VAL A 419 7.50 -6.13 21.32
N ALA A 420 6.93 -6.41 20.16
CA ALA A 420 7.33 -5.89 18.86
C ALA A 420 6.15 -5.22 18.15
N SER A 421 6.45 -4.43 17.12
CA SER A 421 5.44 -3.89 16.23
C SER A 421 4.91 -4.96 15.27
N GLY A 422 3.61 -4.88 14.97
CA GLY A 422 2.93 -5.59 13.90
C GLY A 422 2.73 -4.69 12.68
N SER A 423 2.11 -5.21 11.63
CA SER A 423 1.90 -4.45 10.39
C SER A 423 0.87 -3.33 10.56
N GLY A 424 -0.20 -3.53 11.35
CA GLY A 424 -1.30 -2.58 11.47
C GLY A 424 -2.10 -2.36 10.19
N GLY A 425 -2.14 -3.35 9.29
CA GLY A 425 -2.95 -3.31 8.07
C GLY A 425 -2.28 -2.71 6.84
N ILE A 426 -0.94 -2.57 6.83
CA ILE A 426 -0.22 -2.06 5.65
C ILE A 426 -0.49 -2.94 4.43
N ALA A 427 -0.78 -2.28 3.32
CA ALA A 427 -1.09 -2.89 2.05
C ALA A 427 -0.51 -2.08 0.87
N TYR A 428 -0.12 -2.78 -0.19
CA TYR A 428 0.17 -2.15 -1.48
C TYR A 428 -1.02 -2.38 -2.39
N LEU A 429 -1.47 -1.29 -3.00
CA LEU A 429 -2.53 -1.31 -3.99
C LEU A 429 -1.89 -0.99 -5.34
N ILE A 430 -2.02 -1.90 -6.30
CA ILE A 430 -1.44 -1.77 -7.65
C ILE A 430 -2.52 -2.13 -8.66
N LYS A 431 -2.77 -1.23 -9.62
CA LYS A 431 -3.79 -1.43 -10.65
C LYS A 431 -3.39 -0.81 -11.99
N PRO A 432 -4.06 -1.20 -13.09
CA PRO A 432 -4.10 -0.42 -14.32
C PRO A 432 -4.67 0.98 -14.07
N ALA A 433 -4.12 2.00 -14.73
CA ALA A 433 -4.47 3.40 -14.53
C ALA A 433 -5.91 3.72 -14.94
N ASP A 434 -6.46 2.99 -15.91
CA ASP A 434 -7.83 3.10 -16.42
C ASP A 434 -8.87 2.36 -15.57
N GLN A 435 -8.44 1.47 -14.67
CA GLN A 435 -9.32 0.83 -13.71
C GLN A 435 -9.56 1.75 -12.51
N PRO A 436 -10.80 1.97 -12.05
CA PRO A 436 -11.05 2.73 -10.82
C PRO A 436 -10.74 1.90 -9.57
N TRP A 437 -10.35 2.58 -8.49
CA TRP A 437 -10.32 1.95 -7.16
C TRP A 437 -11.73 1.57 -6.71
N PRO A 438 -11.92 0.51 -5.90
CA PRO A 438 -13.18 0.26 -5.21
C PRO A 438 -13.59 1.49 -4.38
N VAL A 439 -14.89 1.76 -4.27
CA VAL A 439 -15.40 2.88 -3.47
C VAL A 439 -16.23 2.35 -2.33
N VAL A 440 -15.89 2.76 -1.10
CA VAL A 440 -16.69 2.50 0.09
C VAL A 440 -17.18 3.84 0.63
N PRO A 441 -18.51 4.04 0.79
CA PRO A 441 -19.03 5.30 1.33
C PRO A 441 -18.39 5.64 2.69
N GLY A 442 -17.79 6.82 2.78
CA GLY A 442 -17.14 7.32 4.00
C GLY A 442 -15.70 6.85 4.23
N SER A 443 -15.19 5.90 3.43
CA SER A 443 -13.78 5.53 3.45
C SER A 443 -12.94 6.55 2.68
N THR A 444 -11.79 6.88 3.23
CA THR A 444 -10.80 7.79 2.63
C THR A 444 -9.41 7.18 2.61
N ASN A 445 -9.25 5.89 2.91
CA ASN A 445 -7.96 5.26 3.11
C ASN A 445 -7.28 4.73 1.84
N TRP A 446 -7.78 5.02 0.64
CA TRP A 446 -7.02 4.74 -0.60
C TRP A 446 -7.43 5.63 -1.77
#